data_AF-A0A444U686-F1
#
_entry.id   AF-A0A444U686-F1
#
_cell.length_a   1.000
_cell.length_b   1.000
_cell.length_c   1.000
_cell.angle_alpha   90.00
_cell.angle_beta   90.00
_cell.angle_gamma   90.00
#
_symmetry.space_group_name_H-M   'P 1'
#
loop_
_entity.id
_entity.type
_entity.pdbx_description
1 polymer ?
#
loop_
_entity_poly.entity_id
_entity_poly.type
_entity_poly.pdbx_seq_one_letter_code
_entity_poly.pdbx_strand_id
1 'polypeptide(L)'
;MAEQLSQSELDYPFKLLEYFNGFRVSKIYFPVPVFDPATVVVVCHATPVPSSGALRAPVPSSGALRAPVPSSGALRAPVPSSGELRAPVPSSGALRTPVPSSGALRTPVPSSGALGTPWAQIMLGERWQIPPFVRCTVIFSACELGVFDLLLQSQKSLSAESVSQELQASQDGMERLLDALVGIDILDVEITQGKAFYSSTDVANLYLAKASPKSLYNMIAYQSQTIYPLWNHLADAVREGKNQNEKTLNMSSDQIFETLYRSEEEMLKFMQLMHATWVIDTHDVVTAFDLSPFKTMVDVGGCTGGLARELAKAYPGSTVTVFDLPKVVEVAKKHFSVPDDSIAFQEGDFFTGELPEGDLYIVARIIHDWKEEKCLQLLRKLCEQCKPDGGILIVEAMLNENRRGPVMTQLFSLNMLVQTEGKERTPSEYFRLLSSAGFKDLQVRRTGKSYDCILGIK
;
A
#
# COMPACT_ATOMS: atom_id res chain seq x y z
N MET A 1 21.09 6.36 -29.41
CA MET A 1 20.39 7.53 -28.84
C MET A 1 19.53 7.01 -27.71
N ALA A 2 19.60 7.61 -26.52
CA ALA A 2 18.66 7.28 -25.46
C ALA A 2 17.43 8.17 -25.62
N GLU A 3 16.26 7.57 -25.84
CA GLU A 3 15.00 8.32 -25.84
C GLU A 3 14.69 8.79 -24.42
N GLN A 4 14.54 10.10 -24.25
CA GLN A 4 14.06 10.68 -23.00
C GLN A 4 12.56 10.43 -22.90
N LEU A 5 12.19 9.32 -22.26
CA LEU A 5 10.82 9.05 -21.81
C LEU A 5 10.32 10.24 -20.98
N SER A 6 9.12 10.70 -21.27
CA SER A 6 8.47 11.80 -20.56
C SER A 6 8.19 11.42 -19.10
N GLN A 7 8.04 12.43 -18.23
CA GLN A 7 7.67 12.22 -16.83
C GLN A 7 6.37 11.39 -16.69
N SER A 8 5.44 11.52 -17.64
CA SER A 8 4.18 10.77 -17.71
C SER A 8 4.35 9.26 -17.98
N GLU A 9 5.43 8.87 -18.64
CA GLU A 9 5.81 7.48 -18.94
C GLU A 9 6.61 6.88 -17.77
N LEU A 10 7.49 7.68 -17.14
CA LEU A 10 8.17 7.30 -15.89
C LEU A 10 7.20 7.05 -14.71
N ASP A 11 6.04 7.72 -14.72
CA ASP A 11 4.95 7.49 -13.76
C ASP A 11 4.03 6.31 -14.16
N TYR A 12 4.19 5.68 -15.33
CA TYR A 12 3.27 4.63 -15.79
C TYR A 12 3.41 3.28 -15.08
N PRO A 13 4.60 2.78 -14.67
CA PRO A 13 4.70 1.63 -13.77
C PRO A 13 3.94 1.87 -12.47
N PHE A 14 3.98 3.10 -11.96
CA PHE A 14 3.24 3.52 -10.77
C PHE A 14 1.74 3.58 -11.04
N LYS A 15 1.28 4.04 -12.22
CA LYS A 15 -0.13 3.91 -12.63
C LYS A 15 -0.58 2.46 -12.78
N LEU A 16 0.25 1.57 -13.34
CA LEU A 16 -0.04 0.14 -13.44
C LEU A 16 -0.11 -0.48 -12.04
N LEU A 17 0.81 -0.16 -11.14
CA LEU A 17 0.74 -0.55 -9.73
C LEU A 17 -0.49 0.04 -9.03
N GLU A 18 -0.88 1.29 -9.31
CA GLU A 18 -2.15 1.89 -8.86
C GLU A 18 -3.37 1.14 -9.42
N TYR A 19 -3.33 0.66 -10.67
CA TYR A 19 -4.37 -0.19 -11.26
C TYR A 19 -4.42 -1.58 -10.61
N PHE A 20 -3.27 -2.25 -10.43
CA PHE A 20 -3.18 -3.58 -9.81
C PHE A 20 -3.53 -3.57 -8.32
N ASN A 21 -3.23 -2.49 -7.60
CA ASN A 21 -3.59 -2.31 -6.19
C ASN A 21 -4.92 -1.53 -6.01
N GLY A 22 -5.61 -1.19 -7.11
CA GLY A 22 -7.00 -0.73 -7.12
C GLY A 22 -7.26 0.75 -6.81
N PHE A 23 -6.24 1.61 -6.70
CA PHE A 23 -6.39 3.03 -6.36
C PHE A 23 -5.48 3.96 -7.17
N ARG A 24 -6.08 4.80 -8.02
CA ARG A 24 -5.40 5.97 -8.59
C ARG A 24 -5.42 7.13 -7.59
N VAL A 25 -4.27 7.55 -7.07
CA VAL A 25 -4.17 8.78 -6.27
C VAL A 25 -4.24 9.96 -7.22
N SER A 26 -5.46 10.41 -7.55
CA SER A 26 -5.61 11.71 -8.19
C SER A 26 -5.02 12.78 -7.27
N LYS A 27 -4.00 13.51 -7.75
CA LYS A 27 -3.56 14.78 -7.14
C LYS A 27 -4.80 15.63 -6.89
N ILE A 28 -5.24 15.70 -5.63
CA ILE A 28 -6.23 16.68 -5.21
C ILE A 28 -5.48 18.01 -5.23
N TYR A 29 -5.65 18.75 -6.31
CA TYR A 29 -5.32 20.16 -6.35
C TYR A 29 -6.25 20.87 -5.35
N PHE A 30 -5.79 21.00 -4.11
CA PHE A 30 -6.19 22.15 -3.33
C PHE A 30 -5.63 23.37 -4.06
N PRO A 31 -6.46 24.34 -4.48
CA PRO A 31 -5.95 25.60 -4.97
C PRO A 31 -5.26 26.28 -3.78
N VAL A 32 -3.93 26.21 -3.74
CA VAL A 32 -3.11 27.02 -2.83
C VAL A 32 -3.26 28.45 -3.31
N PRO A 33 -3.89 29.37 -2.53
CA PRO A 33 -3.89 30.77 -2.91
C PRO A 33 -2.46 31.27 -2.78
N VAL A 34 -1.92 31.84 -3.87
CA VAL A 34 -0.64 32.53 -3.83
C VAL A 34 -0.82 33.76 -2.94
N PHE A 35 -0.18 33.76 -1.77
CA PHE A 35 -0.17 34.92 -0.87
C PHE A 35 1.14 35.69 -1.05
N ASP A 36 0.98 36.96 -1.46
CA ASP A 36 2.01 37.99 -1.52
C ASP A 36 2.46 38.39 -0.10
N PRO A 37 3.77 38.42 0.24
CA PRO A 37 4.24 38.63 1.60
C PRO A 37 4.26 40.12 2.02
N ALA A 38 3.08 40.72 2.18
CA ALA A 38 2.93 42.00 2.87
C ALA A 38 1.60 42.11 3.64
N THR A 39 1.67 42.56 4.89
CA THR A 39 0.55 42.82 5.84
C THR A 39 0.05 41.60 6.62
N VAL A 40 0.57 41.42 7.83
CA VAL A 40 0.04 40.48 8.84
C VAL A 40 -1.10 41.16 9.61
N VAL A 41 -2.33 40.66 9.44
CA VAL A 41 -3.45 40.93 10.37
C VAL A 41 -3.96 39.57 10.88
N VAL A 42 -3.71 39.30 12.16
CA VAL A 42 -4.17 38.06 12.81
C VAL A 42 -5.58 38.27 13.35
N VAL A 43 -6.56 37.57 12.77
CA VAL A 43 -7.90 37.41 13.35
C VAL A 43 -8.06 35.95 13.80
N CYS A 44 -7.84 35.70 15.09
CA CYS A 44 -8.07 34.39 15.69
C CYS A 44 -9.55 34.18 16.01
N HIS A 45 -10.22 33.27 15.30
CA HIS A 45 -11.39 32.58 15.85
C HIS A 45 -10.95 31.23 16.42
N ALA A 46 -10.67 31.22 17.72
CA ALA A 46 -10.47 29.99 18.49
C ALA A 46 -11.78 29.59 19.19
N THR A 47 -12.32 28.42 18.87
CA THR A 47 -13.28 27.72 19.74
C THR A 47 -12.52 27.17 20.95
N PRO A 48 -12.94 27.43 22.20
CA PRO A 48 -12.15 27.07 23.38
C PRO A 48 -12.21 25.58 23.69
N VAL A 49 -11.02 24.97 23.83
CA VAL A 49 -10.83 23.71 24.56
C VAL A 49 -10.39 24.07 25.98
N PRO A 50 -11.05 23.58 27.04
CA PRO A 50 -10.66 23.89 28.41
C PRO A 50 -9.40 23.10 28.82
N SER A 51 -8.31 23.79 29.10
CA SER A 51 -7.10 23.22 29.69
C SER A 51 -7.20 23.16 31.22
N SER A 52 -6.88 22.00 31.79
CA SER A 52 -6.86 21.77 33.24
C SER A 52 -5.44 21.80 33.81
N GLY A 53 -5.21 22.66 34.81
CA GLY A 53 -3.95 22.76 35.57
C GLY A 53 -3.31 24.15 35.45
N ALA A 54 -2.76 24.76 36.51
CA ALA A 54 -2.68 24.33 37.91
C ALA A 54 -2.42 25.55 38.82
N LEU A 55 -2.68 25.45 40.13
CA LEU A 55 -1.73 25.80 41.20
C LEU A 55 -2.32 25.56 42.62
N ARG A 56 -1.41 25.39 43.58
CA ARG A 56 -1.59 24.84 44.94
C ARG A 56 -2.52 25.63 45.86
N ALA A 57 -3.15 24.90 46.80
CA ALA A 57 -3.54 25.40 48.12
C ALA A 57 -2.69 24.70 49.23
N PRO A 58 -2.50 25.28 50.42
CA PRO A 58 -1.59 24.77 51.45
C PRO A 58 -2.20 23.68 52.36
N VAL A 59 -1.32 23.05 53.15
CA VAL A 59 -1.53 22.03 54.22
C VAL A 59 -0.80 22.58 55.47
N PRO A 60 -1.17 22.36 56.77
CA PRO A 60 -2.00 21.32 57.41
C PRO A 60 -3.35 21.90 57.99
N SER A 61 -4.10 21.33 58.95
CA SER A 61 -3.88 20.25 59.94
C SER A 61 -5.13 19.48 60.40
N SER A 62 -4.95 18.61 61.39
CA SER A 62 -5.96 17.79 62.09
C SER A 62 -6.88 18.56 63.05
N GLY A 63 -8.11 18.09 63.22
CA GLY A 63 -9.05 18.52 64.26
C GLY A 63 -10.38 17.77 64.18
N ALA A 64 -10.79 17.09 65.26
CA ALA A 64 -12.04 16.33 65.32
C ALA A 64 -13.23 17.23 65.73
N LEU A 65 -14.46 16.86 65.36
CA LEU A 65 -15.58 16.54 66.29
C LEU A 65 -16.98 16.49 65.62
N ARG A 66 -17.66 15.36 65.83
CA ARG A 66 -19.11 15.12 66.09
C ARG A 66 -20.21 15.69 65.16
N ALA A 67 -21.15 14.79 64.83
CA ALA A 67 -22.50 15.08 64.35
C ALA A 67 -23.39 15.71 65.44
N PRO A 68 -24.59 16.19 65.06
CA PRO A 68 -25.78 15.48 65.53
C PRO A 68 -26.94 15.32 64.52
N VAL A 69 -27.77 14.30 64.81
CA VAL A 69 -29.15 14.03 64.38
C VAL A 69 -29.89 13.80 65.72
N PRO A 70 -31.10 14.34 66.02
CA PRO A 70 -32.35 13.81 65.44
C PRO A 70 -33.65 14.67 65.44
N SER A 71 -34.69 14.14 64.76
CA SER A 71 -36.14 14.19 65.14
C SER A 71 -36.88 15.55 65.14
N SER A 72 -38.22 15.67 65.03
CA SER A 72 -39.35 14.72 64.82
C SER A 72 -40.62 15.52 64.47
N GLY A 73 -41.64 14.89 63.86
CA GLY A 73 -43.01 15.45 63.86
C GLY A 73 -43.91 14.94 62.72
N ALA A 74 -44.83 14.02 63.03
CA ALA A 74 -45.85 13.54 62.10
C ALA A 74 -47.26 13.78 62.67
N LEU A 75 -48.19 14.32 61.86
CA LEU A 75 -49.63 14.36 62.17
C LEU A 75 -50.47 14.14 60.90
N ARG A 76 -51.68 13.57 61.09
CA ARG A 76 -52.59 13.08 60.05
C ARG A 76 -53.63 14.11 59.58
N ALA A 77 -54.24 13.83 58.44
CA ALA A 77 -55.36 14.57 57.84
C ALA A 77 -56.74 14.27 58.48
N PRO A 78 -57.76 15.11 58.17
CA PRO A 78 -59.16 14.69 58.04
C PRO A 78 -59.84 15.10 56.70
N VAL A 79 -61.03 14.55 56.46
CA VAL A 79 -61.85 14.52 55.21
C VAL A 79 -63.33 14.31 55.64
N PRO A 80 -64.45 14.67 54.95
CA PRO A 80 -64.79 15.77 53.99
C PRO A 80 -66.17 16.48 54.29
N SER A 81 -66.79 17.11 53.26
CA SER A 81 -68.24 17.46 53.05
C SER A 81 -68.76 18.84 53.54
N SER A 82 -69.73 19.54 52.92
CA SER A 82 -70.33 19.53 51.55
C SER A 82 -71.35 20.68 51.34
N GLY A 83 -71.52 21.20 50.11
CA GLY A 83 -72.59 22.16 49.70
C GLY A 83 -72.04 23.51 49.15
N GLU A 84 -72.59 24.17 48.12
CA GLU A 84 -73.77 23.94 47.26
C GLU A 84 -73.51 24.26 45.76
N LEU A 85 -74.49 23.99 44.89
CA LEU A 85 -74.39 24.03 43.41
C LEU A 85 -75.03 25.28 42.76
N ARG A 86 -74.47 25.74 41.62
CA ARG A 86 -75.18 25.83 40.32
C ARG A 86 -74.28 26.27 39.16
N ALA A 87 -74.62 25.81 37.96
CA ALA A 87 -74.03 26.23 36.67
C ALA A 87 -75.13 26.80 35.74
N PRO A 88 -74.72 27.52 34.67
CA PRO A 88 -75.35 27.36 33.36
C PRO A 88 -74.35 27.07 32.22
N VAL A 89 -74.90 26.73 31.05
CA VAL A 89 -74.28 26.03 29.90
C VAL A 89 -74.12 26.98 28.67
N PRO A 90 -73.22 26.73 27.68
CA PRO A 90 -72.62 27.81 26.85
C PRO A 90 -73.13 27.90 25.40
N SER A 91 -72.62 28.89 24.64
CA SER A 91 -72.65 28.93 23.17
C SER A 91 -71.43 29.66 22.57
N SER A 92 -71.12 29.37 21.30
CA SER A 92 -69.79 29.57 20.67
C SER A 92 -69.66 30.83 19.80
N GLY A 93 -68.43 31.35 19.62
CA GLY A 93 -68.11 32.30 18.55
C GLY A 93 -66.67 32.85 18.59
N ALA A 94 -65.85 32.52 17.58
CA ALA A 94 -64.47 33.03 17.44
C ALA A 94 -64.40 34.10 16.33
N LEU A 95 -63.68 35.20 16.56
CA LEU A 95 -63.49 36.28 15.58
C LEU A 95 -62.04 36.77 15.48
N ARG A 96 -61.71 37.27 14.29
CA ARG A 96 -60.35 37.58 13.80
C ARG A 96 -59.93 39.03 14.07
N THR A 97 -58.63 39.30 13.92
CA THR A 97 -58.05 40.65 13.68
C THR A 97 -57.38 40.73 12.29
N PRO A 98 -57.19 41.93 11.69
CA PRO A 98 -57.00 42.09 10.24
C PRO A 98 -55.54 42.36 9.79
N VAL A 99 -55.34 42.36 8.46
CA VAL A 99 -54.09 42.49 7.70
C VAL A 99 -53.79 43.95 7.32
N PRO A 100 -52.51 44.35 7.19
CA PRO A 100 -52.09 45.11 6.00
C PRO A 100 -50.83 44.57 5.30
N SER A 101 -50.68 44.93 4.02
CA SER A 101 -49.75 44.40 3.02
C SER A 101 -48.39 45.11 2.95
N SER A 102 -47.34 44.44 2.45
CA SER A 102 -46.22 45.09 1.74
C SER A 102 -45.44 44.16 0.78
N GLY A 103 -44.83 44.81 -0.22
CA GLY A 103 -44.20 44.27 -1.44
C GLY A 103 -43.25 43.08 -1.33
N ALA A 104 -43.16 42.34 -2.45
CA ALA A 104 -42.31 41.17 -2.59
C ALA A 104 -40.82 41.53 -2.83
N LEU A 105 -39.95 40.99 -1.99
CA LEU A 105 -38.56 40.68 -2.33
C LEU A 105 -38.37 39.16 -2.14
N ARG A 106 -38.26 38.42 -3.25
CA ARG A 106 -37.98 36.98 -3.21
C ARG A 106 -36.48 36.76 -2.98
N THR A 107 -36.07 36.61 -1.73
CA THR A 107 -34.85 35.86 -1.42
C THR A 107 -35.08 34.38 -1.79
N PRO A 108 -34.15 33.69 -2.48
CA PRO A 108 -34.28 32.26 -2.69
C PRO A 108 -34.35 31.54 -1.35
N VAL A 109 -35.41 30.76 -1.14
CA VAL A 109 -35.46 29.79 -0.04
C VAL A 109 -34.37 28.75 -0.33
N PRO A 110 -33.42 28.49 0.58
CA PRO A 110 -32.53 27.34 0.45
C PRO A 110 -33.41 26.09 0.51
N SER A 111 -33.54 25.40 -0.61
CA SER A 111 -34.29 24.14 -0.65
C SER A 111 -33.54 23.10 0.18
N SER A 112 -34.10 22.75 1.33
CA SER A 112 -33.71 21.58 2.11
C SER A 112 -33.93 20.31 1.28
N GLY A 113 -32.92 19.93 0.49
CA GLY A 113 -33.01 18.85 -0.48
C GLY A 113 -31.66 18.17 -0.66
N ALA A 114 -31.57 16.92 -0.21
CA ALA A 114 -30.39 16.07 -0.29
C ALA A 114 -29.10 16.66 0.35
N LEU A 115 -29.04 16.61 1.70
CA LEU A 115 -27.81 16.14 2.33
C LEU A 115 -27.56 14.71 1.86
N GLY A 116 -26.91 14.57 0.70
CA GLY A 116 -26.39 13.29 0.25
C GLY A 116 -25.45 12.76 1.32
N THR A 117 -25.74 11.58 1.84
CA THR A 117 -24.78 10.84 2.67
C THR A 117 -23.46 10.68 1.88
N PRO A 118 -22.30 10.50 2.52
CA PRO A 118 -21.03 10.27 1.80
C PRO A 118 -21.16 9.15 0.74
N TRP A 119 -21.97 8.14 1.03
CA TRP A 119 -22.40 7.07 0.12
C TRP A 119 -23.02 7.56 -1.19
N ALA A 120 -23.84 8.61 -1.18
CA ALA A 120 -24.44 9.16 -2.40
C ALA A 120 -23.39 9.82 -3.31
N GLN A 121 -22.39 10.52 -2.74
CA GLN A 121 -21.28 11.08 -3.53
C GLN A 121 -20.30 10.01 -4.02
N ILE A 122 -20.14 8.91 -3.27
CA ILE A 122 -19.36 7.74 -3.71
C ILE A 122 -20.03 7.09 -4.95
N MET A 123 -21.35 6.94 -4.95
CA MET A 123 -22.07 6.23 -6.04
C MET A 123 -22.34 7.07 -7.29
N LEU A 124 -22.29 8.40 -7.21
CA LEU A 124 -22.68 9.32 -8.31
C LEU A 124 -21.51 9.94 -9.08
N GLY A 125 -20.27 9.60 -8.74
CA GLY A 125 -19.10 9.97 -9.55
C GLY A 125 -18.91 9.00 -10.73
N GLU A 126 -18.81 9.51 -11.95
CA GLU A 126 -18.61 8.72 -13.20
C GLU A 126 -17.40 7.77 -13.15
N ARG A 127 -16.47 7.96 -12.20
CA ARG A 127 -15.29 7.11 -11.98
C ARG A 127 -15.56 5.74 -11.33
N TRP A 128 -16.75 5.49 -10.76
CA TRP A 128 -17.05 4.27 -9.99
C TRP A 128 -17.73 3.13 -10.75
N GLN A 129 -18.00 3.26 -12.05
CA GLN A 129 -18.86 2.30 -12.78
C GLN A 129 -18.29 0.87 -12.92
N ILE A 130 -16.99 0.66 -12.73
CA ILE A 130 -16.36 -0.67 -12.78
C ILE A 130 -15.56 -0.88 -11.48
N PRO A 131 -15.87 -1.89 -10.65
CA PRO A 131 -15.09 -2.20 -9.45
C PRO A 131 -13.62 -2.48 -9.79
N PRO A 132 -12.64 -2.00 -9.00
CA PRO A 132 -11.22 -2.14 -9.34
C PRO A 132 -10.77 -3.58 -9.59
N PHE A 133 -11.28 -4.55 -8.82
CA PHE A 133 -10.96 -5.98 -9.01
C PHE A 133 -11.32 -6.49 -10.41
N VAL A 134 -12.42 -5.99 -11.02
CA VAL A 134 -12.83 -6.37 -12.38
C VAL A 134 -11.80 -5.88 -13.40
N ARG A 135 -11.26 -4.65 -13.22
CA ARG A 135 -10.19 -4.12 -14.08
C ARG A 135 -8.91 -4.94 -13.96
N CYS A 136 -8.55 -5.35 -12.74
CA CYS A 136 -7.41 -6.25 -12.52
C CYS A 136 -7.62 -7.57 -13.28
N THR A 137 -8.79 -8.22 -13.13
CA THR A 137 -9.08 -9.49 -13.82
C THR A 137 -9.04 -9.38 -15.35
N VAL A 138 -9.47 -8.25 -15.93
CA VAL A 138 -9.35 -8.00 -17.39
C VAL A 138 -7.89 -8.03 -17.84
N ILE A 139 -7.00 -7.33 -17.15
CA ILE A 139 -5.56 -7.33 -17.48
C ILE A 139 -4.93 -8.71 -17.19
N PHE A 140 -5.33 -9.36 -16.09
CA PHE A 140 -4.82 -10.68 -15.71
C PHE A 140 -5.15 -11.72 -16.79
N SER A 141 -6.40 -11.80 -17.24
CA SER A 141 -6.82 -12.71 -18.31
C SER A 141 -6.17 -12.37 -19.65
N ALA A 142 -5.96 -11.09 -19.97
CA ALA A 142 -5.28 -10.69 -21.20
C ALA A 142 -3.79 -11.09 -21.21
N CYS A 143 -3.10 -10.98 -20.07
CA CYS A 143 -1.76 -11.52 -19.89
C CYS A 143 -1.75 -13.05 -20.00
N GLU A 144 -2.63 -13.75 -19.27
CA GLU A 144 -2.72 -15.21 -19.25
C GLU A 144 -2.99 -15.81 -20.64
N LEU A 145 -3.85 -15.18 -21.43
CA LEU A 145 -4.15 -15.56 -22.81
C LEU A 145 -3.02 -15.21 -23.81
N GLY A 146 -2.02 -14.40 -23.42
CA GLY A 146 -0.92 -13.99 -24.30
C GLY A 146 -1.27 -12.87 -25.30
N VAL A 147 -2.33 -12.10 -25.05
CA VAL A 147 -2.83 -11.03 -25.96
C VAL A 147 -1.73 -10.02 -26.29
N PHE A 148 -1.00 -9.53 -25.28
CA PHE A 148 0.02 -8.50 -25.45
C PHE A 148 1.24 -9.00 -26.23
N ASP A 149 1.64 -10.26 -26.05
CA ASP A 149 2.74 -10.86 -26.81
C ASP A 149 2.38 -11.05 -28.28
N LEU A 150 1.15 -11.49 -28.59
CA LEU A 150 0.68 -11.63 -29.97
C LEU A 150 0.61 -10.28 -30.70
N LEU A 151 0.05 -9.25 -30.05
CA LEU A 151 -0.02 -7.89 -30.63
C LEU A 151 1.38 -7.30 -30.84
N LEU A 152 2.31 -7.48 -29.89
CA LEU A 152 3.70 -7.05 -30.05
C LEU A 152 4.42 -7.79 -31.19
N GLN A 153 4.22 -9.11 -31.33
CA GLN A 153 4.83 -9.89 -32.42
C GLN A 153 4.25 -9.56 -33.79
N SER A 154 2.96 -9.25 -33.88
CA SER A 154 2.27 -8.88 -35.11
C SER A 154 2.80 -7.59 -35.75
N GLN A 155 3.23 -6.62 -34.94
CA GLN A 155 3.63 -5.27 -35.37
C GLN A 155 2.53 -4.53 -36.16
N LYS A 156 1.28 -4.99 -36.05
CA LYS A 156 0.08 -4.52 -36.77
C LYS A 156 -1.16 -4.76 -35.92
N SER A 157 -2.17 -3.92 -36.12
CA SER A 157 -3.49 -4.08 -35.52
C SER A 157 -4.19 -5.36 -36.01
N LEU A 158 -4.73 -6.18 -35.10
CA LEU A 158 -5.40 -7.45 -35.40
C LEU A 158 -6.90 -7.39 -35.11
N SER A 159 -7.72 -8.10 -35.87
CA SER A 159 -9.15 -8.25 -35.53
C SER A 159 -9.34 -9.24 -34.37
N ALA A 160 -10.45 -9.12 -33.64
CA ALA A 160 -10.81 -10.08 -32.59
C ALA A 160 -10.89 -11.53 -33.11
N GLU A 161 -11.35 -11.71 -34.35
CA GLU A 161 -11.34 -12.99 -35.06
C GLU A 161 -9.92 -13.58 -35.12
N SER A 162 -8.94 -12.83 -35.67
CA SER A 162 -7.55 -13.28 -35.77
C SER A 162 -6.91 -13.55 -34.40
N VAL A 163 -7.11 -12.65 -33.43
CA VAL A 163 -6.60 -12.85 -32.05
C VAL A 163 -7.20 -14.11 -31.42
N SER A 164 -8.50 -14.35 -31.61
CA SER A 164 -9.17 -15.55 -31.06
C SER A 164 -8.70 -16.85 -31.71
N GLN A 165 -8.39 -16.84 -33.01
CA GLN A 165 -7.89 -18.02 -33.73
C GLN A 165 -6.48 -18.40 -33.28
N GLU A 166 -5.56 -17.45 -33.22
CA GLU A 166 -4.16 -17.69 -32.80
C GLU A 166 -4.08 -18.11 -31.31
N LEU A 167 -4.88 -17.49 -30.44
CA LEU A 167 -4.89 -17.77 -28.99
C LEU A 167 -5.89 -18.87 -28.57
N GLN A 168 -6.51 -19.56 -29.54
CA GLN A 168 -7.45 -20.67 -29.33
C GLN A 168 -8.62 -20.33 -28.37
N ALA A 169 -9.13 -19.10 -28.47
CA ALA A 169 -10.20 -18.56 -27.63
C ALA A 169 -11.52 -18.43 -28.42
N SER A 170 -12.64 -18.20 -27.71
CA SER A 170 -13.90 -17.83 -28.37
C SER A 170 -13.83 -16.42 -28.94
N GLN A 171 -14.31 -16.21 -30.18
CA GLN A 171 -14.35 -14.89 -30.80
C GLN A 171 -15.15 -13.86 -29.97
N ASP A 172 -16.37 -14.19 -29.52
CA ASP A 172 -17.20 -13.29 -28.66
C ASP A 172 -16.46 -12.89 -27.37
N GLY A 173 -15.87 -13.87 -26.67
CA GLY A 173 -15.13 -13.60 -25.44
C GLY A 173 -13.88 -12.75 -25.67
N MET A 174 -13.16 -12.97 -26.78
CA MET A 174 -11.97 -12.20 -27.13
C MET A 174 -12.34 -10.78 -27.57
N GLU A 175 -13.37 -10.59 -28.40
CA GLU A 175 -13.85 -9.28 -28.82
C GLU A 175 -14.22 -8.43 -27.60
N ARG A 176 -15.01 -8.99 -26.67
CA ARG A 176 -15.42 -8.30 -25.44
C ARG A 176 -14.27 -8.04 -24.47
N LEU A 177 -13.22 -8.87 -24.47
CA LEU A 177 -12.00 -8.64 -23.70
C LEU A 177 -11.17 -7.49 -24.29
N LEU A 178 -11.00 -7.47 -25.62
CA LEU A 178 -10.28 -6.43 -26.33
C LEU A 178 -11.00 -5.07 -26.22
N ASP A 179 -12.32 -5.03 -26.40
CA ASP A 179 -13.15 -3.85 -26.15
C ASP A 179 -13.01 -3.35 -24.70
N ALA A 180 -12.98 -4.26 -23.72
CA ALA A 180 -12.80 -3.88 -22.32
C ALA A 180 -11.41 -3.29 -22.05
N LEU A 181 -10.36 -3.80 -22.70
CA LEU A 181 -8.99 -3.27 -22.61
C LEU A 181 -8.85 -1.89 -23.28
N VAL A 182 -9.56 -1.66 -24.38
CA VAL A 182 -9.70 -0.33 -25.00
C VAL A 182 -10.40 0.63 -24.05
N GLY A 183 -11.52 0.19 -23.45
CA GLY A 183 -12.29 0.99 -22.48
C GLY A 183 -11.58 1.32 -21.15
N ILE A 184 -10.37 0.78 -20.92
CA ILE A 184 -9.49 1.14 -19.79
C ILE A 184 -8.13 1.72 -20.23
N ASP A 185 -8.04 2.20 -21.49
CA ASP A 185 -6.86 2.86 -22.08
C ASP A 185 -5.58 1.98 -22.12
N ILE A 186 -5.72 0.65 -22.29
CA ILE A 186 -4.59 -0.29 -22.40
C ILE A 186 -4.28 -0.66 -23.87
N LEU A 187 -5.32 -0.85 -24.68
CA LEU A 187 -5.24 -1.08 -26.13
C LEU A 187 -5.88 0.08 -26.89
N ASP A 188 -5.45 0.28 -28.12
CA ASP A 188 -6.10 1.14 -29.11
C ASP A 188 -6.97 0.30 -30.06
N VAL A 189 -7.95 0.94 -30.72
CA VAL A 189 -8.78 0.32 -31.75
C VAL A 189 -8.99 1.23 -32.95
N GLU A 190 -8.81 0.69 -34.15
CA GLU A 190 -9.14 1.33 -35.41
C GLU A 190 -10.32 0.61 -36.09
N ILE A 191 -11.30 1.37 -36.59
CA ILE A 191 -12.44 0.82 -37.33
C ILE A 191 -12.22 1.03 -38.83
N THR A 192 -11.86 -0.04 -39.53
CA THR A 192 -11.66 -0.04 -40.99
C THR A 192 -12.72 -0.89 -41.66
N GLN A 193 -13.45 -0.30 -42.62
CA GLN A 193 -14.53 -0.97 -43.37
C GLN A 193 -15.61 -1.63 -42.48
N GLY A 194 -15.87 -1.05 -41.30
CA GLY A 194 -16.82 -1.59 -40.33
C GLY A 194 -16.31 -2.78 -39.50
N LYS A 195 -15.01 -3.10 -39.57
CA LYS A 195 -14.34 -4.07 -38.70
C LYS A 195 -13.40 -3.37 -37.72
N ALA A 196 -13.40 -3.80 -36.47
CA ALA A 196 -12.46 -3.35 -35.45
C ALA A 196 -11.12 -4.09 -35.57
N PHE A 197 -10.02 -3.35 -35.45
CA PHE A 197 -8.65 -3.84 -35.39
C PHE A 197 -7.96 -3.23 -34.18
N TYR A 198 -7.42 -4.08 -33.30
CA TYR A 198 -6.87 -3.71 -32.00
C TYR A 198 -5.34 -3.72 -32.03
N SER A 199 -4.70 -2.78 -31.33
CA SER A 199 -3.25 -2.69 -31.18
C SER A 199 -2.86 -2.37 -29.74
N SER A 200 -1.71 -2.88 -29.29
CA SER A 200 -1.13 -2.47 -28.01
C SER A 200 -0.56 -1.07 -28.07
N THR A 201 -0.83 -0.26 -27.05
CA THR A 201 -0.08 0.98 -26.80
C THR A 201 1.40 0.66 -26.56
N ASP A 202 2.31 1.61 -26.84
CA ASP A 202 3.75 1.45 -26.56
C ASP A 202 4.02 1.06 -25.10
N VAL A 203 3.20 1.57 -24.19
CA VAL A 203 3.35 1.36 -22.75
C VAL A 203 2.80 -0.01 -22.32
N ALA A 204 1.73 -0.52 -22.96
CA ALA A 204 1.30 -1.90 -22.81
C ALA A 204 2.35 -2.88 -23.36
N ASN A 205 2.94 -2.59 -24.53
CA ASN A 205 4.06 -3.37 -25.07
C ASN A 205 5.26 -3.38 -24.12
N LEU A 206 5.61 -2.24 -23.52
CA LEU A 206 6.77 -2.13 -22.64
C LEU A 206 6.62 -2.89 -21.31
N TYR A 207 5.42 -2.95 -20.73
CA TYR A 207 5.21 -3.51 -19.37
C TYR A 207 4.33 -4.76 -19.30
N LEU A 208 3.49 -5.08 -20.29
CA LEU A 208 2.55 -6.21 -20.24
C LEU A 208 2.96 -7.37 -21.14
N ALA A 209 3.64 -7.12 -22.26
CA ALA A 209 4.20 -8.19 -23.10
C ALA A 209 5.37 -8.87 -22.38
N LYS A 210 5.39 -10.20 -22.34
CA LYS A 210 6.41 -11.02 -21.66
C LYS A 210 7.78 -10.91 -22.31
N ALA A 211 7.82 -10.67 -23.62
CA ALA A 211 9.07 -10.50 -24.38
C ALA A 211 9.83 -9.19 -24.07
N SER A 212 9.21 -8.22 -23.40
CA SER A 212 9.85 -6.94 -23.06
C SER A 212 10.92 -7.10 -21.96
N PRO A 213 12.10 -6.45 -22.07
CA PRO A 213 13.09 -6.42 -20.99
C PRO A 213 12.63 -5.64 -19.76
N LYS A 214 11.54 -4.85 -19.86
CA LYS A 214 10.91 -4.16 -18.71
C LYS A 214 9.58 -4.80 -18.28
N SER A 215 9.30 -6.02 -18.73
CA SER A 215 8.02 -6.67 -18.51
C SER A 215 7.68 -6.86 -17.03
N LEU A 216 6.46 -6.47 -16.66
CA LEU A 216 5.82 -6.78 -15.39
C LEU A 216 4.93 -8.03 -15.51
N TYR A 217 4.92 -8.74 -16.64
CA TYR A 217 4.12 -9.96 -16.86
C TYR A 217 4.21 -10.94 -15.69
N ASN A 218 5.43 -11.24 -15.20
CA ASN A 218 5.61 -12.19 -14.10
C ASN A 218 5.06 -11.68 -12.75
N MET A 219 5.10 -10.36 -12.52
CA MET A 219 4.44 -9.73 -11.38
C MET A 219 2.93 -9.89 -11.49
N ILE A 220 2.36 -9.67 -12.67
CA ILE A 220 0.91 -9.81 -12.95
C ILE A 220 0.46 -11.27 -12.78
N ALA A 221 1.21 -12.22 -13.32
CA ALA A 221 0.95 -13.64 -13.19
C ALA A 221 0.93 -14.07 -11.71
N TYR A 222 1.90 -13.63 -10.91
CA TYR A 222 1.94 -13.92 -9.47
C TYR A 222 0.79 -13.25 -8.70
N GLN A 223 0.45 -12.00 -9.03
CA GLN A 223 -0.70 -11.29 -8.45
C GLN A 223 -2.00 -12.05 -8.73
N SER A 224 -2.22 -12.49 -9.97
CA SER A 224 -3.40 -13.26 -10.38
C SER A 224 -3.48 -14.64 -9.72
N GLN A 225 -2.39 -15.41 -9.77
CA GLN A 225 -2.39 -16.84 -9.41
C GLN A 225 -2.17 -17.09 -7.91
N THR A 226 -1.55 -16.17 -7.18
CA THR A 226 -1.17 -16.37 -5.77
C THR A 226 -1.79 -15.34 -4.83
N ILE A 227 -1.61 -14.04 -5.11
CA ILE A 227 -2.09 -12.98 -4.20
C ILE A 227 -3.61 -12.86 -4.23
N TYR A 228 -4.24 -12.84 -5.41
CA TYR A 228 -5.68 -12.67 -5.53
C TYR A 228 -6.49 -13.78 -4.83
N PRO A 229 -6.16 -15.09 -4.95
CA PRO A 229 -6.77 -16.14 -4.14
C PRO A 229 -6.60 -15.93 -2.63
N LEU A 230 -5.39 -15.58 -2.17
CA LEU A 230 -5.08 -15.29 -0.77
C LEU A 230 -5.94 -14.14 -0.20
N TRP A 231 -6.13 -13.07 -0.98
CA TRP A 231 -6.91 -11.89 -0.56
C TRP A 231 -8.42 -12.16 -0.44
N ASN A 232 -8.97 -13.21 -1.06
CA ASN A 232 -10.36 -13.64 -0.80
C ASN A 232 -10.58 -14.01 0.68
N HIS A 233 -9.51 -14.33 1.41
CA HIS A 233 -9.53 -14.68 2.83
C HIS A 233 -9.07 -13.53 3.76
N LEU A 234 -8.92 -12.29 3.26
CA LEU A 234 -8.47 -11.14 4.06
C LEU A 234 -9.29 -10.91 5.33
N ALA A 235 -10.62 -11.11 5.29
CA ALA A 235 -11.47 -10.95 6.46
C ALA A 235 -11.14 -11.95 7.58
N ASP A 236 -10.63 -13.13 7.22
CA ASP A 236 -10.14 -14.12 8.19
C ASP A 236 -8.74 -13.79 8.67
N ALA A 237 -7.85 -13.30 7.80
CA ALA A 237 -6.52 -12.82 8.19
C ALA A 237 -6.58 -11.73 9.27
N VAL A 238 -7.57 -10.83 9.15
CA VAL A 238 -7.84 -9.77 10.14
C VAL A 238 -8.44 -10.33 11.45
N ARG A 239 -9.22 -11.42 11.40
CA ARG A 239 -9.80 -12.07 12.59
C ARG A 239 -8.78 -12.91 13.36
N GLU A 240 -7.93 -13.63 12.62
CA GLU A 240 -7.01 -14.64 13.15
C GLU A 240 -5.60 -14.09 13.40
N GLY A 241 -5.23 -12.99 12.74
CA GLY A 241 -3.91 -12.36 12.87
C GLY A 241 -2.76 -13.17 12.25
N LYS A 242 -3.05 -13.99 11.24
CA LYS A 242 -2.09 -14.87 10.54
C LYS A 242 -2.33 -14.90 9.03
N ASN A 243 -1.39 -15.50 8.29
CA ASN A 243 -1.53 -15.73 6.85
C ASN A 243 -2.60 -16.77 6.52
N GLN A 244 -3.05 -16.75 5.27
CA GLN A 244 -4.16 -17.59 4.77
C GLN A 244 -3.70 -18.71 3.82
N ASN A 245 -2.43 -19.08 3.87
CA ASN A 245 -1.86 -20.18 3.09
C ASN A 245 -2.61 -21.50 3.34
N GLU A 246 -2.96 -21.79 4.60
CA GLU A 246 -3.73 -22.99 4.98
C GLU A 246 -5.09 -23.07 4.26
N LYS A 247 -5.85 -21.97 4.21
CA LYS A 247 -7.18 -21.93 3.58
C LYS A 247 -7.14 -21.87 2.05
N THR A 248 -6.04 -21.36 1.49
CA THR A 248 -5.89 -21.12 0.03
C THR A 248 -5.20 -22.29 -0.68
N LEU A 249 -4.22 -22.91 -0.02
CA LEU A 249 -3.33 -23.92 -0.59
C LEU A 249 -3.46 -25.30 0.10
N ASN A 250 -4.27 -25.42 1.15
CA ASN A 250 -4.35 -26.60 2.03
C ASN A 250 -2.99 -26.99 2.66
N MET A 251 -2.11 -26.01 2.86
CA MET A 251 -0.79 -26.18 3.45
C MET A 251 -0.65 -25.37 4.73
N SER A 252 -0.48 -26.06 5.86
CA SER A 252 -0.03 -25.48 7.12
C SER A 252 1.47 -25.77 7.28
N SER A 253 2.30 -24.75 7.16
CA SER A 253 3.68 -24.77 7.67
C SER A 253 3.96 -23.48 8.44
N ASP A 254 4.64 -23.60 9.58
CA ASP A 254 5.20 -22.46 10.33
C ASP A 254 6.38 -21.80 9.58
N GLN A 255 6.81 -22.41 8.46
CA GLN A 255 7.84 -21.88 7.57
C GLN A 255 7.18 -21.35 6.28
N ILE A 256 6.95 -20.03 6.24
CA ILE A 256 6.32 -19.34 5.10
C ILE A 256 6.99 -19.64 3.75
N PHE A 257 8.33 -19.74 3.72
CA PHE A 257 9.08 -20.00 2.49
C PHE A 257 9.00 -21.45 2.00
N GLU A 258 8.70 -22.45 2.84
CA GLU A 258 8.40 -23.81 2.35
C GLU A 258 7.12 -23.82 1.52
N THR A 259 6.13 -22.98 1.87
CA THR A 259 4.87 -22.87 1.14
C THR A 259 5.03 -22.10 -0.18
N LEU A 260 5.86 -21.04 -0.17
CA LEU A 260 6.22 -20.28 -1.37
C LEU A 260 7.06 -21.13 -2.34
N TYR A 261 8.00 -21.93 -1.83
CA TYR A 261 8.91 -22.76 -2.62
C TYR A 261 8.50 -24.23 -2.72
N ARG A 262 7.19 -24.51 -2.62
CA ARG A 262 6.61 -25.87 -2.63
C ARG A 262 6.87 -26.67 -3.91
N SER A 263 7.20 -25.99 -5.01
CA SER A 263 7.68 -26.59 -6.26
C SER A 263 8.70 -25.66 -6.94
N GLU A 264 9.48 -26.20 -7.87
CA GLU A 264 10.40 -25.38 -8.70
C GLU A 264 9.64 -24.32 -9.51
N GLU A 265 8.43 -24.64 -9.99
CA GLU A 265 7.57 -23.70 -10.73
C GLU A 265 7.13 -22.51 -9.86
N GLU A 266 6.65 -22.77 -8.64
CA GLU A 266 6.16 -21.72 -7.73
C GLU A 266 7.31 -20.87 -7.20
N MET A 267 8.46 -21.49 -6.91
CA MET A 267 9.70 -20.80 -6.59
C MET A 267 10.15 -19.91 -7.75
N LEU A 268 10.15 -20.41 -8.99
CA LEU A 268 10.52 -19.62 -10.17
C LEU A 268 9.55 -18.43 -10.38
N LYS A 269 8.23 -18.62 -10.22
CA LYS A 269 7.24 -17.53 -10.26
C LYS A 269 7.54 -16.45 -9.22
N PHE A 270 7.83 -16.83 -7.97
CA PHE A 270 8.19 -15.87 -6.91
C PHE A 270 9.51 -15.13 -7.23
N MET A 271 10.54 -15.86 -7.67
CA MET A 271 11.82 -15.27 -8.05
C MET A 271 11.68 -14.30 -9.24
N GLN A 272 10.81 -14.61 -10.21
CA GLN A 272 10.49 -13.71 -11.32
C GLN A 272 9.72 -12.46 -10.87
N LEU A 273 8.81 -12.55 -9.88
CA LEU A 273 8.20 -11.37 -9.25
C LEU A 273 9.24 -10.48 -8.56
N MET A 274 10.14 -11.07 -7.75
CA MET A 274 11.20 -10.32 -7.09
C MET A 274 12.08 -9.60 -8.13
N HIS A 275 12.46 -10.30 -9.20
CA HIS A 275 13.23 -9.74 -10.29
C HIS A 275 12.50 -8.59 -11.02
N ALA A 276 11.22 -8.77 -11.37
CA ALA A 276 10.42 -7.75 -12.06
C ALA A 276 10.20 -6.49 -11.21
N THR A 277 10.18 -6.61 -9.87
CA THR A 277 10.05 -5.45 -8.97
C THR A 277 11.27 -4.52 -9.12
N TRP A 278 12.46 -5.10 -9.22
CA TRP A 278 13.72 -4.35 -9.36
C TRP A 278 13.84 -3.56 -10.67
N VAL A 279 13.02 -3.84 -11.69
CA VAL A 279 12.97 -3.05 -12.94
C VAL A 279 12.55 -1.60 -12.70
N ILE A 280 11.76 -1.33 -11.64
CA ILE A 280 11.15 -0.02 -11.39
C ILE A 280 12.00 0.83 -10.42
N ASP A 281 12.38 0.26 -9.28
CA ASP A 281 12.85 1.04 -8.13
C ASP A 281 14.38 0.99 -7.90
N THR A 282 15.12 0.09 -8.56
CA THR A 282 16.50 -0.25 -8.14
C THR A 282 17.49 0.90 -8.26
N HIS A 283 17.41 1.72 -9.31
CA HIS A 283 18.37 2.81 -9.47
C HIS A 283 18.28 3.83 -8.33
N ASP A 284 17.06 4.21 -7.95
CA ASP A 284 16.79 5.15 -6.85
C ASP A 284 17.20 4.56 -5.50
N VAL A 285 17.03 3.24 -5.29
CA VAL A 285 17.48 2.51 -4.11
C VAL A 285 19.01 2.46 -4.00
N VAL A 286 19.68 2.04 -5.06
CA VAL A 286 21.14 1.83 -5.12
C VAL A 286 21.93 3.15 -4.98
N THR A 287 21.32 4.26 -5.36
CA THR A 287 21.93 5.60 -5.30
C THR A 287 21.38 6.48 -4.16
N ALA A 288 20.48 5.97 -3.32
CA ALA A 288 19.92 6.71 -2.17
C ALA A 288 20.98 7.18 -1.16
N PHE A 289 22.09 6.45 -1.08
CA PHE A 289 23.29 6.75 -0.29
C PHE A 289 24.53 6.54 -1.16
N ASP A 290 25.65 7.20 -0.83
CA ASP A 290 26.95 6.87 -1.39
C ASP A 290 27.46 5.57 -0.73
N LEU A 291 27.41 4.46 -1.47
CA LEU A 291 27.91 3.16 -1.00
C LEU A 291 29.36 2.89 -1.44
N SER A 292 30.02 3.84 -2.11
CA SER A 292 31.40 3.67 -2.61
C SER A 292 32.47 3.40 -1.54
N PRO A 293 32.30 3.75 -0.24
CA PRO A 293 33.24 3.32 0.80
C PRO A 293 33.29 1.79 1.02
N PHE A 294 32.17 1.09 0.83
CA PHE A 294 32.06 -0.35 1.10
C PHE A 294 32.58 -1.17 -0.08
N LYS A 295 33.60 -2.01 0.13
CA LYS A 295 34.28 -2.74 -0.94
C LYS A 295 33.77 -4.16 -1.12
N THR A 296 33.34 -4.80 -0.03
CA THR A 296 32.59 -6.06 -0.09
C THR A 296 31.16 -5.85 0.41
N MET A 297 30.19 -6.09 -0.47
CA MET A 297 28.76 -5.99 -0.17
C MET A 297 28.14 -7.39 -0.16
N VAL A 298 27.16 -7.63 0.71
CA VAL A 298 26.43 -8.91 0.79
C VAL A 298 24.93 -8.65 0.68
N ASP A 299 24.31 -9.13 -0.39
CA ASP A 299 22.87 -9.04 -0.66
C ASP A 299 22.16 -10.25 -0.01
N VAL A 300 21.70 -10.07 1.22
CA VAL A 300 21.14 -11.13 2.08
C VAL A 300 19.68 -11.34 1.73
N GLY A 301 19.35 -12.53 1.21
CA GLY A 301 18.08 -12.80 0.53
C GLY A 301 18.02 -12.20 -0.87
N GLY A 302 19.17 -11.96 -1.52
CA GLY A 302 19.27 -11.29 -2.82
C GLY A 302 18.66 -12.05 -4.01
N CYS A 303 18.16 -13.28 -3.80
CA CYS A 303 17.32 -14.02 -4.73
C CYS A 303 17.95 -14.18 -6.13
N THR A 304 17.43 -13.47 -7.14
CA THR A 304 17.94 -13.52 -8.52
C THR A 304 19.23 -12.71 -8.75
N GLY A 305 19.74 -12.02 -7.73
CA GLY A 305 20.85 -11.07 -7.84
C GLY A 305 20.50 -9.80 -8.63
N GLY A 306 19.22 -9.45 -8.74
CA GLY A 306 18.76 -8.27 -9.48
C GLY A 306 19.33 -6.97 -8.91
N LEU A 307 19.24 -6.80 -7.59
CA LEU A 307 19.82 -5.66 -6.86
C LEU A 307 21.36 -5.67 -6.93
N ALA A 308 21.99 -6.83 -6.68
CA ALA A 308 23.43 -7.01 -6.81
C ALA A 308 24.00 -6.58 -8.18
N ARG A 309 23.31 -6.87 -9.29
CA ARG A 309 23.72 -6.45 -10.64
C ARG A 309 23.72 -4.93 -10.83
N GLU A 310 22.78 -4.21 -10.24
CA GLU A 310 22.77 -2.75 -10.33
C GLU A 310 23.77 -2.11 -9.34
N LEU A 311 24.01 -2.73 -8.19
CA LEU A 311 25.10 -2.34 -7.27
C LEU A 311 26.47 -2.46 -7.94
N ALA A 312 26.77 -3.58 -8.60
CA ALA A 312 28.01 -3.78 -9.34
C ALA A 312 28.23 -2.73 -10.45
N LYS A 313 27.17 -2.37 -11.18
CA LYS A 313 27.21 -1.30 -12.21
C LYS A 313 27.42 0.09 -11.61
N ALA A 314 26.75 0.40 -10.49
CA ALA A 314 26.84 1.71 -9.84
C ALA A 314 28.16 1.89 -9.08
N TYR A 315 28.74 0.81 -8.55
CA TYR A 315 29.97 0.80 -7.78
C TYR A 315 31.00 -0.22 -8.31
N PRO A 316 31.60 0.00 -9.52
CA PRO A 316 32.52 -0.97 -10.14
C PRO A 316 33.83 -1.24 -9.35
N GLY A 317 34.07 -0.50 -8.27
CA GLY A 317 35.19 -0.72 -7.34
C GLY A 317 34.84 -1.59 -6.14
N SER A 318 33.68 -2.26 -6.16
CA SER A 318 33.16 -3.11 -5.08
C SER A 318 32.71 -4.46 -5.65
N THR A 319 32.77 -5.52 -4.83
CA THR A 319 32.25 -6.85 -5.16
C THR A 319 30.97 -7.13 -4.38
N VAL A 320 30.02 -7.85 -4.96
CA VAL A 320 28.73 -8.16 -4.33
C VAL A 320 28.52 -9.68 -4.23
N THR A 321 28.28 -10.19 -3.03
CA THR A 321 27.90 -11.59 -2.81
C THR A 321 26.39 -11.67 -2.60
N VAL A 322 25.68 -12.31 -3.52
CA VAL A 322 24.28 -12.72 -3.33
C VAL A 322 24.26 -13.92 -2.38
N PHE A 323 23.54 -13.82 -1.28
CA PHE A 323 23.40 -14.88 -0.28
C PHE A 323 21.95 -15.29 -0.10
N ASP A 324 21.61 -16.54 -0.42
CA ASP A 324 20.24 -17.05 -0.35
C ASP A 324 20.23 -18.57 -0.07
N LEU A 325 19.05 -19.16 0.11
CA LEU A 325 18.88 -20.60 0.34
C LEU A 325 19.44 -21.42 -0.85
N PRO A 326 20.02 -22.63 -0.62
CA PRO A 326 20.63 -23.43 -1.68
C PRO A 326 19.75 -23.64 -2.93
N LYS A 327 18.46 -23.94 -2.76
CA LYS A 327 17.50 -24.10 -3.87
C LYS A 327 17.29 -22.81 -4.67
N VAL A 328 17.29 -21.66 -4.00
CA VAL A 328 17.14 -20.34 -4.64
C VAL A 328 18.41 -20.00 -5.40
N VAL A 329 19.59 -20.27 -4.83
CA VAL A 329 20.88 -20.08 -5.50
C VAL A 329 21.03 -21.00 -6.73
N GLU A 330 20.59 -22.24 -6.66
CA GLU A 330 20.55 -23.18 -7.79
C GLU A 330 19.69 -22.64 -8.95
N VAL A 331 18.44 -22.25 -8.66
CA VAL A 331 17.51 -21.71 -9.66
C VAL A 331 17.96 -20.33 -10.17
N ALA A 332 18.57 -19.50 -9.33
CA ALA A 332 19.16 -18.23 -9.74
C ALA A 332 20.30 -18.46 -10.76
N LYS A 333 21.21 -19.39 -10.45
CA LYS A 333 22.31 -19.80 -11.35
C LYS A 333 21.80 -20.36 -12.68
N LYS A 334 20.71 -21.15 -12.64
CA LYS A 334 20.11 -21.82 -13.80
C LYS A 334 19.32 -20.87 -14.73
N HIS A 335 18.61 -19.87 -14.19
CA HIS A 335 17.65 -19.06 -14.95
C HIS A 335 17.96 -17.56 -15.06
N PHE A 336 18.81 -17.01 -14.19
CA PHE A 336 19.05 -15.56 -14.09
C PHE A 336 20.53 -15.16 -14.13
N SER A 337 21.44 -16.14 -14.13
CA SER A 337 22.88 -15.87 -14.14
C SER A 337 23.32 -15.23 -15.44
N VAL A 338 24.04 -14.12 -15.30
CA VAL A 338 24.83 -13.50 -16.36
C VAL A 338 26.28 -13.51 -15.86
N PRO A 339 27.26 -13.98 -16.64
CA PRO A 339 28.66 -13.98 -16.22
C PRO A 339 29.14 -12.56 -15.86
N ASP A 340 29.49 -12.36 -14.60
CA ASP A 340 30.01 -11.10 -14.05
C ASP A 340 30.95 -11.44 -12.88
N ASP A 341 32.25 -11.20 -13.05
CA ASP A 341 33.27 -11.53 -12.05
C ASP A 341 33.15 -10.68 -10.77
N SER A 342 32.36 -9.61 -10.78
CA SER A 342 32.09 -8.79 -9.59
C SER A 342 30.97 -9.36 -8.70
N ILE A 343 30.25 -10.39 -9.15
CA ILE A 343 29.08 -10.94 -8.46
C ILE A 343 29.29 -12.42 -8.11
N ALA A 344 29.37 -12.70 -6.81
CA ALA A 344 29.40 -14.07 -6.29
C ALA A 344 28.00 -14.53 -5.85
N PHE A 345 27.76 -15.84 -5.86
CA PHE A 345 26.55 -16.46 -5.32
C PHE A 345 26.93 -17.53 -4.29
N GLN A 346 26.67 -17.26 -3.02
CA GLN A 346 26.89 -18.16 -1.89
C GLN A 346 25.54 -18.64 -1.33
N GLU A 347 25.47 -19.90 -0.92
CA GLU A 347 24.26 -20.51 -0.38
C GLU A 347 24.29 -20.68 1.13
N GLY A 348 23.13 -20.54 1.77
CA GLY A 348 22.96 -20.79 3.21
C GLY A 348 21.65 -20.23 3.77
N ASP A 349 21.41 -20.49 5.05
CA ASP A 349 20.32 -19.89 5.82
C ASP A 349 20.86 -18.73 6.66
N PHE A 350 20.35 -17.51 6.45
CA PHE A 350 20.80 -16.35 7.21
C PHE A 350 20.44 -16.40 8.70
N PHE A 351 19.44 -17.19 9.13
CA PHE A 351 19.18 -17.42 10.55
C PHE A 351 20.17 -18.41 11.17
N THR A 352 20.39 -19.58 10.57
CA THR A 352 21.13 -20.68 11.21
C THR A 352 22.55 -20.95 10.68
N GLY A 353 22.85 -20.65 9.42
CA GLY A 353 24.14 -20.90 8.78
C GLY A 353 25.18 -19.78 8.95
N GLU A 354 26.38 -19.96 8.41
CA GLU A 354 27.41 -18.92 8.39
C GLU A 354 27.10 -17.86 7.31
N LEU A 355 27.32 -16.58 7.64
CA LEU A 355 27.13 -15.48 6.72
C LEU A 355 28.43 -15.18 5.95
N PRO A 356 28.37 -14.77 4.66
CA PRO A 356 29.55 -14.28 3.95
C PRO A 356 30.15 -13.06 4.66
N GLU A 357 31.46 -12.88 4.59
CA GLU A 357 32.11 -11.65 5.09
C GLU A 357 31.77 -10.45 4.21
N GLY A 358 31.38 -9.33 4.84
CA GLY A 358 30.99 -8.10 4.16
C GLY A 358 31.35 -6.85 4.96
N ASP A 359 31.64 -5.77 4.25
CA ASP A 359 31.71 -4.41 4.80
C ASP A 359 30.30 -3.78 4.88
N LEU A 360 29.40 -4.16 3.98
CA LEU A 360 27.99 -3.75 3.96
C LEU A 360 27.07 -4.95 3.78
N TYR A 361 26.13 -5.15 4.71
CA TYR A 361 25.03 -6.09 4.54
C TYR A 361 23.79 -5.38 4.02
N ILE A 362 23.21 -5.87 2.94
CA ILE A 362 21.99 -5.34 2.35
C ILE A 362 20.88 -6.35 2.64
N VAL A 363 19.76 -5.87 3.18
CA VAL A 363 18.55 -6.66 3.44
C VAL A 363 17.38 -5.93 2.79
N ALA A 364 17.06 -6.36 1.58
CA ALA A 364 16.07 -5.73 0.73
C ALA A 364 14.81 -6.59 0.67
N ARG A 365 13.70 -6.10 1.23
CA ARG A 365 12.43 -6.84 1.35
C ARG A 365 12.58 -8.16 2.10
N ILE A 366 13.14 -8.08 3.30
CA ILE A 366 13.42 -9.24 4.16
C ILE A 366 12.85 -9.01 5.56
N ILE A 367 13.06 -7.82 6.13
CA ILE A 367 12.62 -7.52 7.49
C ILE A 367 11.08 -7.42 7.55
N HIS A 368 10.42 -7.09 6.43
CA HIS A 368 8.97 -7.05 6.37
C HIS A 368 8.25 -8.41 6.43
N ASP A 369 8.91 -9.53 6.09
CA ASP A 369 8.32 -10.88 6.12
C ASP A 369 8.13 -11.43 7.54
N TRP A 370 8.90 -10.92 8.51
CA TRP A 370 9.11 -11.57 9.81
C TRP A 370 8.53 -10.80 11.00
N LYS A 371 8.20 -11.57 12.05
CA LYS A 371 7.94 -11.06 13.40
C LYS A 371 9.18 -10.42 14.01
N GLU A 372 8.96 -9.56 15.00
CA GLU A 372 9.99 -8.70 15.60
C GLU A 372 11.16 -9.49 16.20
N GLU A 373 10.88 -10.66 16.78
CA GLU A 373 11.87 -11.54 17.39
C GLU A 373 12.86 -12.10 16.35
N LYS A 374 12.34 -12.59 15.20
CA LYS A 374 13.17 -13.05 14.07
C LYS A 374 13.93 -11.88 13.43
N CYS A 375 13.31 -10.70 13.30
CA CYS A 375 14.01 -9.50 12.82
C CYS A 375 15.23 -9.18 13.70
N LEU A 376 15.05 -9.16 15.02
CA LEU A 376 16.13 -8.88 15.96
C LEU A 376 17.21 -9.98 15.97
N GLN A 377 16.84 -11.25 15.80
CA GLN A 377 17.80 -12.35 15.63
C GLN A 377 18.71 -12.11 14.41
N LEU A 378 18.11 -11.86 13.24
CA LEU A 378 18.87 -11.61 12.00
C LEU A 378 19.73 -10.34 12.12
N LEU A 379 19.14 -9.22 12.55
CA LEU A 379 19.85 -7.95 12.63
C LEU A 379 21.03 -8.00 13.62
N ARG A 380 20.90 -8.69 14.76
CA ARG A 380 22.03 -8.90 15.70
C ARG A 380 23.15 -9.70 15.07
N LYS A 381 22.82 -10.82 14.41
CA LYS A 381 23.81 -11.67 13.74
C LYS A 381 24.57 -10.91 12.63
N LEU A 382 23.85 -10.08 11.85
CA LEU A 382 24.46 -9.18 10.87
C LEU A 382 25.38 -8.15 11.56
N CYS A 383 24.93 -7.53 12.65
CA CYS A 383 25.74 -6.59 13.43
C CYS A 383 26.97 -7.25 14.05
N GLU A 384 26.88 -8.50 14.50
CA GLU A 384 27.99 -9.28 15.07
C GLU A 384 29.04 -9.58 14.00
N GLN A 385 28.62 -10.09 12.84
CA GLN A 385 29.50 -10.43 11.70
C GLN A 385 30.13 -9.20 11.02
N CYS A 386 29.43 -8.06 11.02
CA CYS A 386 29.91 -6.84 10.36
C CYS A 386 31.22 -6.32 10.98
N LYS A 387 32.15 -5.86 10.12
CA LYS A 387 33.44 -5.30 10.55
C LYS A 387 33.23 -3.96 11.29
N PRO A 388 34.20 -3.49 12.11
CA PRO A 388 34.23 -2.09 12.55
C PRO A 388 34.11 -1.15 11.34
N ASP A 389 33.36 -0.06 11.51
CA ASP A 389 33.01 0.91 10.44
C ASP A 389 32.20 0.33 9.25
N GLY A 390 31.86 -0.97 9.28
CA GLY A 390 30.92 -1.58 8.36
C GLY A 390 29.47 -1.21 8.66
N GLY A 391 28.56 -1.50 7.72
CA GLY A 391 27.17 -1.07 7.81
C GLY A 391 26.12 -2.09 7.41
N ILE A 392 24.87 -1.64 7.51
CA ILE A 392 23.67 -2.32 7.02
C ILE A 392 22.80 -1.35 6.21
N LEU A 393 22.31 -1.82 5.06
CA LEU A 393 21.33 -1.14 4.22
C LEU A 393 20.00 -1.90 4.24
N ILE A 394 18.99 -1.32 4.89
CA ILE A 394 17.60 -1.77 4.82
C ILE A 394 16.97 -1.15 3.56
N VAL A 395 16.32 -1.97 2.73
CA VAL A 395 15.49 -1.49 1.60
C VAL A 395 14.08 -2.04 1.76
N GLU A 396 13.14 -1.19 2.16
CA GLU A 396 11.79 -1.60 2.56
C GLU A 396 10.75 -0.51 2.23
N ALA A 397 9.47 -0.88 2.12
CA ALA A 397 8.40 0.08 1.90
C ALA A 397 7.99 0.74 3.24
N MET A 398 8.37 1.99 3.49
CA MET A 398 8.25 2.57 4.83
C MET A 398 6.95 3.35 5.04
N LEU A 399 6.23 3.05 6.11
CA LEU A 399 5.07 3.83 6.53
C LEU A 399 5.49 5.26 6.95
N ASN A 400 4.61 6.24 6.79
CA ASN A 400 4.71 7.52 7.48
C ASN A 400 4.62 7.30 9.00
N GLU A 401 5.28 8.13 9.81
CA GLU A 401 5.32 7.96 11.28
C GLU A 401 3.92 7.96 11.94
N ASN A 402 2.97 8.70 11.37
CA ASN A 402 1.58 8.70 11.81
C ASN A 402 0.73 7.51 11.28
N ARG A 403 1.35 6.60 10.53
CA ARG A 403 0.78 5.45 9.80
C ARG A 403 -0.38 5.79 8.85
N ARG A 404 -0.55 7.04 8.42
CA ARG A 404 -1.63 7.49 7.50
C ARG A 404 -1.27 7.40 6.01
N GLY A 405 -0.29 6.58 5.67
CA GLY A 405 0.14 6.34 4.29
C GLY A 405 1.65 6.05 4.22
N PRO A 406 2.24 5.95 3.01
CA PRO A 406 1.54 5.91 1.72
C PRO A 406 0.50 4.77 1.66
N VAL A 407 -0.60 4.95 0.91
CA VAL A 407 -1.68 3.94 0.85
C VAL A 407 -1.16 2.61 0.29
N MET A 408 -0.29 2.67 -0.73
CA MET A 408 0.43 1.51 -1.26
C MET A 408 1.14 0.71 -0.16
N THR A 409 1.90 1.37 0.70
CA THR A 409 2.60 0.73 1.83
C THR A 409 1.64 0.16 2.88
N GLN A 410 0.48 0.79 3.11
CA GLN A 410 -0.54 0.22 3.98
C GLN A 410 -1.15 -1.06 3.38
N LEU A 411 -1.36 -1.11 2.05
CA LEU A 411 -1.82 -2.30 1.34
C LEU A 411 -0.73 -3.39 1.31
N PHE A 412 0.54 -3.04 1.13
CA PHE A 412 1.66 -3.98 1.29
C PHE A 412 1.70 -4.57 2.71
N SER A 413 1.45 -3.76 3.75
CA SER A 413 1.35 -4.29 5.12
C SER A 413 0.17 -5.24 5.34
N LEU A 414 -0.93 -5.09 4.59
CA LEU A 414 -2.02 -6.09 4.58
C LEU A 414 -1.62 -7.32 3.78
N ASN A 415 -0.88 -7.18 2.68
CA ASN A 415 -0.33 -8.30 1.94
C ASN A 415 0.61 -9.14 2.82
N MET A 416 1.48 -8.49 3.61
CA MET A 416 2.34 -9.16 4.58
C MET A 416 1.53 -9.96 5.62
N LEU A 417 0.43 -9.41 6.15
CA LEU A 417 -0.47 -10.14 7.05
C LEU A 417 -1.09 -11.38 6.37
N VAL A 418 -1.56 -11.25 5.14
CA VAL A 418 -2.25 -12.34 4.42
C VAL A 418 -1.28 -13.44 3.94
N GLN A 419 -0.02 -13.11 3.68
CA GLN A 419 0.95 -14.00 3.02
C GLN A 419 2.11 -14.48 3.92
N THR A 420 2.58 -13.66 4.86
CA THR A 420 3.85 -13.85 5.60
C THR A 420 3.62 -13.99 7.12
N GLU A 421 4.58 -13.60 7.96
CA GLU A 421 4.39 -13.42 9.40
C GLU A 421 4.54 -11.94 9.86
N GLY A 422 4.88 -11.03 8.95
CA GLY A 422 5.39 -9.70 9.28
C GLY A 422 4.46 -8.54 8.88
N LYS A 423 5.06 -7.37 8.64
CA LYS A 423 4.39 -6.09 8.39
C LYS A 423 5.36 -5.04 7.86
N GLU A 424 4.82 -4.04 7.17
CA GLU A 424 5.54 -2.80 6.92
C GLU A 424 5.65 -1.97 8.21
N ARG A 425 6.72 -1.16 8.29
CA ARG A 425 7.09 -0.43 9.52
C ARG A 425 7.40 1.03 9.21
N THR A 426 7.31 1.88 10.23
CA THR A 426 7.77 3.27 10.16
C THR A 426 9.30 3.36 10.28
N PRO A 427 9.97 4.44 9.82
CA PRO A 427 11.40 4.64 10.04
C PRO A 427 11.79 4.53 11.53
N SER A 428 11.00 5.10 12.44
CA SER A 428 11.23 4.98 13.88
C SER A 428 11.05 3.55 14.43
N GLU A 429 10.26 2.69 13.77
CA GLU A 429 10.24 1.26 14.09
C GLU A 429 11.53 0.56 13.63
N TYR A 430 11.97 0.76 12.38
CA TYR A 430 13.24 0.21 11.89
C TYR A 430 14.44 0.70 12.72
N PHE A 431 14.48 1.98 13.08
CA PHE A 431 15.56 2.54 13.89
C PHE A 431 15.65 1.87 15.26
N ARG A 432 14.51 1.60 15.92
CA ARG A 432 14.52 0.85 17.18
C ARG A 432 15.05 -0.57 17.02
N LEU A 433 14.73 -1.26 15.92
CA LEU A 433 15.26 -2.61 15.64
C LEU A 433 16.77 -2.57 15.43
N LEU A 434 17.26 -1.65 14.60
CA LEU A 434 18.67 -1.47 14.28
C LEU A 434 19.50 -1.10 15.52
N SER A 435 19.08 -0.11 16.31
CA SER A 435 19.76 0.23 17.57
C SER A 435 19.69 -0.89 18.62
N SER A 436 18.63 -1.70 18.65
CA SER A 436 18.54 -2.88 19.53
C SER A 436 19.36 -4.08 19.05
N ALA A 437 19.85 -4.03 17.81
CA ALA A 437 20.78 -5.01 17.24
C ALA A 437 22.25 -4.58 17.39
N GLY A 438 22.53 -3.29 17.51
CA GLY A 438 23.86 -2.72 17.76
C GLY A 438 24.26 -1.60 16.78
N PHE A 439 23.52 -1.40 15.69
CA PHE A 439 23.81 -0.38 14.68
C PHE A 439 23.51 1.04 15.18
N LYS A 440 24.33 1.98 14.73
CA LYS A 440 24.38 3.41 15.05
C LYS A 440 24.31 4.26 13.78
N ASP A 441 24.39 5.59 13.95
CA ASP A 441 24.45 6.59 12.87
C ASP A 441 23.38 6.41 11.79
N LEU A 442 22.18 6.06 12.26
CA LEU A 442 21.03 5.67 11.45
C LEU A 442 20.50 6.84 10.64
N GLN A 443 20.45 6.67 9.33
CA GLN A 443 19.95 7.65 8.38
C GLN A 443 18.85 7.03 7.51
N VAL A 444 17.81 7.79 7.21
CA VAL A 444 16.72 7.39 6.32
C VAL A 444 16.69 8.27 5.08
N ARG A 445 16.51 7.65 3.91
CA ARG A 445 16.34 8.32 2.62
C ARG A 445 15.05 7.83 1.99
N ARG A 446 14.13 8.77 1.73
CA ARG A 446 12.94 8.50 0.94
C ARG A 446 13.30 8.64 -0.54
N THR A 447 13.05 7.61 -1.34
CA THR A 447 13.32 7.64 -2.79
C THR A 447 12.23 8.40 -3.55
N GLY A 448 11.03 8.49 -2.97
CA GLY A 448 9.83 8.96 -3.66
C GLY A 448 9.19 7.90 -4.57
N LYS A 449 9.65 6.64 -4.48
CA LYS A 449 9.16 5.48 -5.22
C LYS A 449 8.57 4.42 -4.28
N SER A 450 8.59 3.14 -4.64
CA SER A 450 7.93 2.08 -3.85
C SER A 450 8.69 1.71 -2.57
N TYR A 451 10.03 1.80 -2.61
CA TYR A 451 10.93 1.38 -1.53
C TYR A 451 11.82 2.52 -1.08
N ASP A 452 12.05 2.61 0.22
CA ASP A 452 12.90 3.59 0.87
C ASP A 452 14.12 2.90 1.50
N CYS A 453 15.16 3.67 1.81
CA CYS A 453 16.42 3.13 2.30
C CYS A 453 16.74 3.63 3.71
N ILE A 454 17.24 2.74 4.57
CA ILE A 454 17.90 3.11 5.84
C ILE A 454 19.32 2.55 5.85
N LEU A 455 20.29 3.42 6.08
CA LEU A 455 21.69 3.06 6.31
C LEU A 455 22.00 3.17 7.80
N GLY A 456 22.71 2.19 8.36
CA GLY A 456 23.27 2.23 9.70
C GLY A 456 24.70 1.68 9.73
N ILE A 457 25.53 2.16 10.65
CA ILE A 457 26.97 1.82 10.79
C ILE A 457 27.20 1.14 12.14
N LYS A 458 28.18 0.23 12.27
CA LYS A 458 28.43 -0.55 13.49
C LYS A 458 29.03 0.25 14.65
#